data_AF-A0A961EU31-F1
#
_entry.id   AF-A0A961EU31-F1
#
_cell.length_a   1.000
_cell.length_b   1.000
_cell.length_c   1.000
_cell.angle_alpha   90.00
_cell.angle_beta   90.00
_cell.angle_gamma   90.00
#
_symmetry.space_group_name_H-M   'P 1'
#
loop_
_entity.id
_entity.type
_entity.pdbx_description
1 polymer ?
#
loop_
_entity_poly.entity_id
_entity_poly.type
_entity_poly.pdbx_seq_one_letter_code
_entity_poly.pdbx_strand_id
1 'polypeptide(L)'
;LAPERNPAVNFRLNYNYRTDEVRYEDYLLALWSSQVKESIQSQTPLSGLSGGLRINLSKKGTLVVNGRDLEVIRDYKSGIAQLGLATIRISGTSANPFTPQQALQVSSLMSRLRTDGFAKVSVSINYPNGRSLQAQSYGKHPAPSVSDLQALYARDAGSERKSSGILYEKALAQEKSDPAGALRIYESIVAKQDSPFRYDPYIVTQSCFVYESAYRAGLLLRKGDPLKANRYFDLVLDRLEFEEVLLEYYKIKKEIEGFRH
;
A
#
# COMPACT_ATOMS: atom_id res chain seq x y z
N LEU A 1 31.91 -0.22 -14.17
CA LEU A 1 32.21 1.11 -13.59
C LEU A 1 32.34 0.91 -12.10
N ALA A 2 33.53 1.20 -11.57
CA ALA A 2 33.89 0.96 -10.18
C ALA A 2 33.03 1.80 -9.20
N PRO A 3 32.79 1.32 -7.97
CA PRO A 3 32.07 1.98 -6.88
C PRO A 3 32.49 3.43 -6.58
N GLU A 4 33.66 3.86 -7.04
CA GLU A 4 34.35 5.09 -6.67
C GLU A 4 33.72 6.37 -7.25
N ARG A 5 32.77 6.26 -8.21
CA ARG A 5 32.13 7.44 -8.82
C ARG A 5 30.86 7.94 -8.10
N ASN A 6 30.40 7.26 -7.05
CA ASN A 6 29.24 7.67 -6.25
C ASN A 6 29.48 7.43 -4.74
N PRO A 7 30.33 8.25 -4.09
CA PRO A 7 30.74 8.07 -2.68
C PRO A 7 29.63 8.30 -1.65
N ALA A 8 28.43 8.73 -2.05
CA ALA A 8 27.30 8.99 -1.15
C ALA A 8 26.48 7.74 -0.77
N VAL A 9 26.75 6.60 -1.41
CA VAL A 9 26.08 5.34 -1.09
C VAL A 9 26.97 4.55 -0.13
N ASN A 10 26.64 4.57 1.16
CA ASN A 10 27.29 3.70 2.14
C ASN A 10 27.15 2.23 1.69
N PHE A 11 28.24 1.66 1.20
CA PHE A 11 28.32 0.26 0.83
C PHE A 11 28.24 -0.59 2.10
N ARG A 12 27.09 -1.22 2.35
CA ARG A 12 27.02 -2.42 3.20
C ARG A 12 26.92 -3.63 2.29
N LEU A 13 28.01 -4.38 2.19
CA LEU A 13 28.02 -5.69 1.55
C LEU A 13 27.21 -6.63 2.45
N ASN A 14 26.03 -7.07 2.01
CA ASN A 14 25.29 -8.12 2.69
C ASN A 14 25.87 -9.46 2.26
N TYR A 15 26.93 -9.89 2.93
CA TYR A 15 27.51 -11.21 2.74
C TYR A 15 26.66 -12.27 3.45
N ASN A 16 26.15 -13.23 2.68
CA ASN A 16 25.37 -14.33 3.22
C ASN A 16 26.30 -15.47 3.66
N TYR A 17 26.61 -15.51 4.96
CA TYR A 17 27.43 -16.57 5.57
C TYR A 17 26.88 -17.99 5.39
N ARG A 18 25.61 -18.15 5.01
CA ARG A 18 25.00 -19.47 4.77
C ARG A 18 25.22 -19.99 3.34
N THR A 19 25.42 -19.10 2.37
CA THR A 19 25.60 -19.48 0.95
C THR A 19 26.93 -19.03 0.36
N ASP A 20 27.79 -18.34 1.13
CA ASP A 20 29.07 -17.79 0.67
C ASP A 20 28.91 -16.82 -0.53
N GLU A 21 27.82 -16.05 -0.53
CA GLU A 21 27.46 -15.14 -1.62
C GLU A 21 27.40 -13.69 -1.14
N VAL A 22 27.88 -12.77 -1.98
CA VAL A 22 27.73 -11.33 -1.78
C VAL A 22 26.43 -10.86 -2.40
N ARG A 23 25.51 -10.34 -1.59
CA ARG A 23 24.25 -9.76 -2.08
C ARG A 23 24.40 -8.26 -2.28
N TYR A 24 24.12 -7.80 -3.50
CA TYR A 24 24.11 -6.38 -3.88
C TYR A 24 22.75 -5.70 -3.63
N GLU A 25 21.90 -6.30 -2.80
CA GLU A 25 20.50 -5.91 -2.58
C GLU A 25 20.36 -4.45 -2.16
N ASP A 26 21.01 -4.05 -1.08
CA ASP A 26 20.95 -2.67 -0.58
C ASP A 26 21.54 -1.66 -1.58
N TYR A 27 22.56 -2.07 -2.34
CA TYR A 27 23.18 -1.23 -3.37
C TYR A 27 22.25 -0.99 -4.56
N LEU A 28 21.61 -2.05 -5.09
CA LEU A 28 20.66 -1.94 -6.19
C LEU A 28 19.42 -1.13 -5.79
N LEU A 29 18.88 -1.37 -4.58
CA LEU A 29 17.77 -0.58 -4.04
C LEU A 29 18.14 0.90 -3.91
N ALA A 30 19.35 1.23 -3.45
CA ALA A 30 19.84 2.60 -3.35
C ALA A 30 20.06 3.28 -4.72
N LEU A 31 20.63 2.55 -5.69
CA LEU A 31 20.82 3.01 -7.06
C LEU A 31 19.46 3.33 -7.71
N TRP A 32 18.52 2.39 -7.67
CA TRP A 32 17.19 2.57 -8.24
C TRP A 32 16.41 3.67 -7.51
N SER A 33 16.53 3.78 -6.18
CA SER A 33 15.92 4.89 -5.43
C SER A 33 16.40 6.26 -5.93
N SER A 34 17.70 6.39 -6.20
CA SER A 34 18.28 7.63 -6.75
C SER A 34 17.76 7.93 -8.15
N GLN A 35 17.71 6.94 -9.03
CA GLN A 35 17.19 7.11 -10.40
C GLN A 35 15.70 7.44 -10.42
N VAL A 36 14.90 6.78 -9.57
CA VAL A 36 13.47 7.09 -9.41
C VAL A 36 13.29 8.52 -8.89
N LYS A 37 14.14 8.96 -7.95
CA LYS A 37 14.13 10.34 -7.47
C LYS A 37 14.38 11.35 -8.58
N GLU A 38 15.42 11.14 -9.37
CA GLU A 38 15.75 11.99 -10.53
C GLU A 38 14.62 12.00 -11.58
N SER A 39 14.05 10.83 -11.88
CA SER A 39 12.91 10.70 -12.79
C SER A 39 11.65 11.41 -12.28
N ILE A 40 11.36 11.34 -10.98
CA ILE A 40 10.24 12.05 -10.37
C ILE A 40 10.48 13.56 -10.42
N GLN A 41 11.66 14.03 -10.03
CA GLN A 41 11.97 15.45 -9.97
C GLN A 41 11.97 16.12 -11.36
N SER A 42 12.43 15.41 -12.39
CA SER A 42 12.47 15.93 -13.77
C SER A 42 11.09 16.00 -14.45
N GLN A 43 10.18 15.08 -14.13
CA GLN A 43 8.90 14.94 -14.86
C GLN A 43 7.68 15.38 -14.05
N THR A 44 7.77 15.39 -12.73
CA THR A 44 6.67 15.78 -11.85
C THR A 44 7.25 16.62 -10.71
N PRO A 45 7.66 17.87 -10.99
CA PRO A 45 8.11 18.78 -9.95
C PRO A 45 6.94 19.00 -8.99
N LEU A 46 7.02 18.37 -7.81
CA LEU A 46 6.07 18.55 -6.72
C LEU A 46 6.34 19.90 -6.04
N SER A 47 6.14 20.96 -6.82
CA SER A 47 6.27 22.35 -6.40
C SER A 47 5.33 22.61 -5.21
N GLY A 48 5.90 23.08 -4.10
CA GLY A 48 5.15 23.39 -2.88
C GLY A 48 5.24 22.35 -1.75
N LEU A 49 5.91 21.21 -1.96
CA LEU A 49 6.33 20.34 -0.85
C LEU A 49 7.66 20.86 -0.28
N SER A 50 7.62 21.54 0.87
CA SER A 50 8.80 21.94 1.63
C SER A 50 9.45 20.71 2.29
N GLY A 51 10.77 20.72 2.53
CA GLY A 51 11.48 19.66 3.26
C GLY A 51 12.09 18.53 2.41
N GLY A 52 11.89 18.57 1.09
CA GLY A 52 12.50 17.60 0.17
C GLY A 52 11.75 16.26 0.10
N LEU A 53 11.75 15.67 -1.09
CA LEU A 53 11.11 14.39 -1.35
C LEU A 53 11.95 13.25 -0.75
N ARG A 54 11.39 12.51 0.21
CA ARG A 54 11.99 11.26 0.69
C ARG A 54 11.34 10.09 -0.07
N ILE A 55 12.16 9.30 -0.74
CA ILE A 55 11.77 8.06 -1.40
C ILE A 55 12.37 6.91 -0.62
N ASN A 56 11.52 5.99 -0.20
CA ASN A 56 11.94 4.70 0.33
C ASN A 56 11.44 3.62 -0.63
N LEU A 57 12.38 2.88 -1.22
CA LEU A 57 12.10 1.71 -2.04
C LEU A 57 12.37 0.48 -1.18
N SER A 58 11.40 -0.41 -1.11
CA SER A 58 11.54 -1.66 -0.35
C SER A 58 10.87 -2.82 -1.08
N LYS A 59 11.35 -4.03 -0.79
CA LYS A 59 10.71 -5.28 -1.21
C LYS A 59 10.12 -5.97 0.02
N LYS A 60 8.99 -6.65 -0.16
CA LYS A 60 8.50 -7.64 0.80
C LYS A 60 9.11 -9.01 0.46
N GLY A 61 10.09 -9.46 1.27
CA GLY A 61 10.90 -10.67 1.03
C GLY A 61 12.31 -10.39 0.49
N THR A 62 13.22 -11.36 0.54
CA THR A 62 14.64 -11.23 0.09
C THR A 62 14.75 -11.03 -1.43
N LEU A 63 15.77 -10.31 -1.92
CA LEU A 63 16.13 -10.20 -3.36
C LEU A 63 16.64 -11.51 -3.98
N VAL A 64 15.87 -12.57 -3.85
CA VAL A 64 16.04 -13.80 -4.62
C VAL A 64 14.78 -13.96 -5.44
N VAL A 65 14.90 -14.00 -6.77
CA VAL A 65 13.79 -14.33 -7.67
C VAL A 65 13.91 -15.80 -7.96
N ASN A 66 12.96 -16.61 -7.48
CA ASN A 66 12.92 -18.06 -7.74
C ASN A 66 14.24 -18.81 -7.43
N GLY A 67 14.94 -18.44 -6.35
CA GLY A 67 16.20 -19.08 -5.97
C GLY A 67 17.44 -18.61 -6.75
N ARG A 68 17.34 -17.55 -7.57
CA ARG A 68 18.47 -16.99 -8.34
C ARG A 68 18.80 -15.57 -7.90
N ASP A 69 20.09 -15.25 -7.94
CA ASP A 69 20.58 -13.88 -7.80
C ASP A 69 19.95 -12.99 -8.88
N LEU A 70 19.56 -11.78 -8.49
CA LEU A 70 19.09 -10.77 -9.42
C LEU A 70 20.23 -10.34 -10.33
N GLU A 71 19.93 -10.21 -11.63
CA GLU A 71 20.86 -9.57 -12.55
C GLU A 71 21.09 -8.12 -12.13
N VAL A 72 22.32 -7.63 -12.26
CA VAL A 72 22.67 -6.23 -11.98
C VAL A 72 22.11 -5.34 -13.10
N ILE A 73 20.81 -5.11 -13.05
CA ILE A 73 20.11 -4.23 -13.98
C ILE A 73 20.23 -2.80 -13.48
N ARG A 74 20.88 -1.95 -14.27
CA ARG A 74 21.09 -0.54 -13.92
C ARG A 74 19.91 0.36 -14.26
N ASP A 75 19.03 -0.06 -15.15
CA ASP A 75 17.79 0.65 -15.46
C ASP A 75 16.72 0.34 -14.40
N TYR A 76 16.21 1.36 -13.71
CA TYR A 76 15.26 1.11 -12.62
C TYR A 76 13.98 0.43 -13.10
N LYS A 77 13.46 0.71 -14.30
CA LYS A 77 12.19 0.10 -14.74
C LYS A 77 12.31 -1.41 -14.88
N SER A 78 13.38 -1.83 -15.55
CA SER A 78 13.73 -3.24 -15.73
C SER A 78 14.08 -3.89 -14.38
N GLY A 79 14.76 -3.18 -13.48
CA GLY A 79 15.07 -3.65 -12.13
C GLY A 79 13.83 -3.85 -11.25
N ILE A 80 12.92 -2.88 -11.22
CA ILE A 80 11.64 -2.94 -10.49
C ILE A 80 10.79 -4.12 -10.96
N ALA A 81 10.73 -4.36 -12.27
CA ALA A 81 10.01 -5.51 -12.82
C ALA A 81 10.55 -6.85 -12.28
N GLN A 82 11.86 -6.98 -12.09
CA GLN A 82 12.46 -8.19 -11.51
C GLN A 82 12.15 -8.36 -10.02
N LEU A 83 11.87 -7.29 -9.28
CA LEU A 83 11.59 -7.37 -7.85
C LEU A 83 10.26 -8.08 -7.51
N GLY A 84 9.30 -8.10 -8.45
CA GLY A 84 7.98 -8.71 -8.32
C GLY A 84 7.02 -7.97 -7.38
N LEU A 85 7.48 -7.61 -6.17
CA LEU A 85 6.70 -6.91 -5.14
C LEU A 85 7.40 -5.63 -4.65
N ALA A 86 7.91 -4.84 -5.60
CA ALA A 86 8.53 -3.56 -5.27
C ALA A 86 7.51 -2.58 -4.69
N THR A 87 7.86 -1.92 -3.59
CA THR A 87 7.04 -0.87 -3.00
C THR A 87 7.81 0.45 -2.92
N ILE A 88 7.10 1.56 -3.10
CA ILE A 88 7.67 2.90 -3.00
C ILE A 88 6.83 3.76 -2.07
N ARG A 89 7.50 4.42 -1.12
CA ARG A 89 6.91 5.45 -0.27
C ARG A 89 7.55 6.80 -0.58
N ILE A 90 6.71 7.77 -0.90
CA ILE A 90 7.04 9.17 -1.14
C ILE A 90 6.49 9.97 0.02
N SER A 91 7.33 10.74 0.69
CA SER A 91 6.87 11.64 1.75
C SER A 91 7.38 13.06 1.60
N GLY A 92 6.55 14.04 1.95
CA GLY A 92 6.89 15.46 1.99
C GLY A 92 6.14 16.21 3.09
N THR A 93 6.53 17.46 3.31
CA THR A 93 5.82 18.40 4.18
C THR A 93 5.17 19.49 3.34
N SER A 94 3.95 19.90 3.65
CA SER A 94 3.28 21.03 2.96
C SER A 94 2.93 22.11 3.96
N ALA A 95 3.42 23.33 3.74
CA ALA A 95 3.08 24.49 4.57
C ALA A 95 1.63 24.96 4.32
N ASN A 96 1.06 24.65 3.16
CA ASN A 96 -0.27 25.10 2.73
C ASN A 96 -1.24 23.92 2.59
N PRO A 97 -2.57 24.20 2.60
CA PRO A 97 -3.59 23.23 2.20
C PRO A 97 -3.28 22.64 0.82
N PHE A 98 -3.64 21.37 0.63
CA PHE A 98 -3.40 20.67 -0.62
C PHE A 98 -4.23 21.27 -1.75
N THR A 99 -3.60 21.61 -2.87
CA THR A 99 -4.28 22.27 -3.99
C THR A 99 -4.77 21.27 -5.04
N PRO A 100 -5.76 21.64 -5.88
CA PRO A 100 -6.16 20.84 -7.04
C PRO A 100 -5.00 20.46 -7.97
N GLN A 101 -4.03 21.37 -8.17
CA GLN A 101 -2.87 21.10 -9.01
C GLN A 101 -1.95 20.05 -8.38
N GLN A 102 -1.76 20.09 -7.06
CA GLN A 102 -1.01 19.08 -6.33
C GLN A 102 -1.72 17.71 -6.38
N ALA A 103 -3.05 17.69 -6.33
CA ALA A 103 -3.84 16.48 -6.53
C ALA A 103 -3.60 15.85 -7.91
N LEU A 104 -3.62 16.66 -8.97
CA LEU A 104 -3.30 16.19 -10.32
C LEU A 104 -1.89 15.61 -10.43
N GLN A 105 -0.89 16.30 -9.86
CA GLN A 105 0.50 15.85 -9.85
C GLN A 105 0.68 14.52 -9.10
N VAL A 106 0.09 14.40 -7.91
CA VAL A 106 0.17 13.18 -7.09
C VAL A 106 -0.56 12.01 -7.75
N SER A 107 -1.77 12.23 -8.27
CA SER A 107 -2.54 11.21 -8.98
C SER A 107 -1.76 10.68 -10.19
N SER A 108 -1.24 11.58 -11.02
CA SER A 108 -0.45 11.22 -12.21
C SER A 108 0.83 10.47 -11.84
N LEU A 109 1.53 10.91 -10.80
CA LEU A 109 2.73 10.27 -10.28
C LEU A 109 2.45 8.84 -9.80
N MET A 110 1.39 8.66 -9.01
CA MET A 110 1.01 7.33 -8.51
C MET A 110 0.63 6.39 -9.65
N SER A 111 -0.15 6.87 -10.62
CA SER A 111 -0.52 6.09 -11.81
C SER A 111 0.71 5.66 -12.63
N ARG A 112 1.65 6.58 -12.86
CA ARG A 112 2.90 6.28 -13.57
C ARG A 112 3.72 5.23 -12.83
N LEU A 113 3.94 5.39 -11.53
CA LEU A 113 4.74 4.42 -10.75
C LEU A 113 4.07 3.03 -10.71
N ARG A 114 2.75 2.95 -10.67
CA ARG A 114 2.05 1.66 -10.82
C ARG A 114 2.30 1.04 -12.20
N THR A 115 2.34 1.86 -13.25
CA THR A 115 2.65 1.43 -14.63
C THR A 115 4.11 0.98 -14.77
N ASP A 116 5.04 1.61 -14.06
CA ASP A 116 6.46 1.22 -14.03
C ASP A 116 6.70 -0.09 -13.25
N GLY A 117 5.67 -0.73 -12.69
CA GLY A 117 5.75 -2.06 -12.09
C GLY A 117 5.81 -2.09 -10.56
N PHE A 118 5.69 -0.95 -9.87
CA PHE A 118 5.61 -0.95 -8.40
C PHE A 118 4.32 -1.61 -7.93
N ALA A 119 4.43 -2.67 -7.13
CA ALA A 119 3.31 -3.40 -6.54
C ALA A 119 2.55 -2.57 -5.49
N LYS A 120 3.23 -1.64 -4.80
CA LYS A 120 2.61 -0.64 -3.92
C LYS A 120 3.27 0.73 -4.09
N VAL A 121 2.45 1.77 -4.20
CA VAL A 121 2.85 3.17 -4.17
C VAL A 121 2.16 3.85 -3.00
N SER A 122 2.90 4.58 -2.18
CA SER A 122 2.38 5.34 -1.05
C SER A 122 2.88 6.77 -1.10
N VAL A 123 1.99 7.74 -0.98
CA VAL A 123 2.32 9.16 -0.88
C VAL A 123 1.82 9.65 0.46
N SER A 124 2.69 10.29 1.24
CA SER A 124 2.38 10.84 2.56
C SER A 124 2.76 12.33 2.62
N ILE A 125 1.84 13.17 3.07
CA ILE A 125 2.04 14.61 3.20
C ILE A 125 1.76 14.99 4.65
N ASN A 126 2.79 15.51 5.30
CA ASN A 126 2.72 15.98 6.67
C ASN A 126 2.44 17.50 6.69
N TYR A 127 1.55 17.93 7.57
CA TYR A 127 1.19 19.33 7.78
C TYR A 127 1.81 19.88 9.06
N PRO A 128 2.09 21.20 9.14
CA PRO A 128 2.63 21.85 10.34
C PRO A 128 1.80 21.63 11.61
N ASN A 129 0.49 21.37 11.48
CA ASN A 129 -0.40 21.08 12.60
C ASN A 129 -0.29 19.63 13.12
N GLY A 130 0.74 18.88 12.71
CA GLY A 130 0.98 17.50 13.13
C GLY A 130 0.11 16.45 12.43
N ARG A 131 -0.77 16.86 11.51
CA ARG A 131 -1.61 15.93 10.76
C ARG A 131 -0.82 15.32 9.59
N SER A 132 -1.04 14.03 9.30
CA SER A 132 -0.49 13.35 8.13
C SER A 132 -1.60 12.79 7.26
N LEU A 133 -1.49 13.02 5.96
CA LEU A 133 -2.40 12.48 4.96
C LEU A 133 -1.67 11.49 4.07
N GLN A 134 -2.27 10.31 3.85
CA GLN A 134 -1.65 9.22 3.13
C GLN A 134 -2.55 8.67 2.01
N ALA A 135 -2.06 8.72 0.78
CA ALA A 135 -2.65 8.04 -0.35
C ALA A 135 -1.86 6.76 -0.67
N GLN A 136 -2.53 5.63 -0.87
CA GLN A 136 -1.89 4.38 -1.27
C GLN A 136 -2.55 3.81 -2.53
N SER A 137 -1.78 3.07 -3.32
CA SER A 137 -2.26 2.24 -4.43
C SER A 137 -1.46 0.95 -4.43
N TYR A 138 -2.14 -0.19 -4.39
CA TYR A 138 -1.52 -1.51 -4.33
C TYR A 138 -2.50 -2.61 -4.77
N GLY A 139 -1.99 -3.80 -5.11
CA GLY A 139 -2.85 -4.94 -5.48
C GLY A 139 -3.83 -4.58 -6.61
N LYS A 140 -5.11 -4.92 -6.44
CA LYS A 140 -6.18 -4.53 -7.37
C LYS A 140 -6.68 -3.08 -7.21
N HIS A 141 -6.19 -2.34 -6.22
CA HIS A 141 -6.62 -0.97 -6.00
C HIS A 141 -5.90 0.00 -6.95
N PRO A 142 -6.64 0.74 -7.79
CA PRO A 142 -6.05 1.66 -8.75
C PRO A 142 -5.38 2.86 -8.05
N ALA A 143 -4.61 3.63 -8.82
CA ALA A 143 -4.13 4.91 -8.36
C ALA A 143 -5.33 5.86 -8.08
N PRO A 144 -5.24 6.73 -7.06
CA PRO A 144 -6.33 7.65 -6.73
C PRO A 144 -6.59 8.62 -7.87
N SER A 145 -7.87 8.91 -8.13
CA SER A 145 -8.26 10.01 -9.00
C SER A 145 -8.00 11.36 -8.34
N VAL A 146 -8.01 12.43 -9.13
CA VAL A 146 -7.87 13.81 -8.62
C VAL A 146 -8.97 14.12 -7.61
N SER A 147 -10.21 13.69 -7.87
CA SER A 147 -11.35 13.86 -6.95
C SER A 147 -11.17 13.08 -5.65
N ASP A 148 -10.59 11.87 -5.68
CA ASP A 148 -10.31 11.10 -4.46
C ASP A 148 -9.31 11.83 -3.58
N LEU A 149 -8.23 12.33 -4.19
CA LEU A 149 -7.22 13.11 -3.48
C LEU A 149 -7.82 14.42 -2.95
N GLN A 150 -8.53 15.19 -3.78
CA GLN A 150 -9.18 16.41 -3.32
C GLN A 150 -10.12 16.15 -2.15
N ALA A 151 -10.96 15.12 -2.21
CA ALA A 151 -11.86 14.76 -1.11
C ALA A 151 -11.09 14.33 0.16
N LEU A 152 -9.96 13.64 0.00
CA LEU A 152 -9.10 13.22 1.11
C LEU A 152 -8.41 14.42 1.78
N TYR A 153 -7.93 15.37 0.97
CA TYR A 153 -7.14 16.52 1.40
C TYR A 153 -7.95 17.79 1.72
N ALA A 154 -9.22 17.86 1.31
CA ALA A 154 -10.14 18.98 1.61
C ALA A 154 -10.89 18.83 2.94
N ARG A 155 -10.77 17.68 3.64
CA ARG A 155 -11.51 17.45 4.88
C ARG A 155 -10.86 18.14 6.07
N ASP A 156 -11.49 19.23 6.51
CA ASP A 156 -11.30 19.79 7.84
C ASP A 156 -11.56 18.74 8.92
N ALA A 157 -10.78 18.86 10.00
CA ALA A 157 -10.83 17.98 11.16
C ALA A 157 -12.24 18.02 11.79
N GLY A 158 -13.12 17.08 11.43
CA GLY A 158 -14.45 17.04 12.01
C GLY A 158 -15.36 15.91 11.54
N SER A 159 -15.13 15.33 10.35
CA SER A 159 -15.95 14.20 9.91
C SER A 159 -15.42 12.87 10.49
N GLU A 160 -15.74 12.59 11.75
CA GLU A 160 -15.51 11.28 12.35
C GLU A 160 -16.35 10.21 11.61
N ARG A 161 -15.71 9.37 10.79
CA ARG A 161 -16.32 8.09 10.39
C ARG A 161 -16.11 7.08 11.52
N LYS A 162 -16.92 7.19 12.59
CA LYS A 162 -16.91 6.25 13.73
C LYS A 162 -17.92 5.11 13.61
N SER A 163 -18.54 4.89 12.45
CA SER A 163 -19.69 3.97 12.36
C SER A 163 -19.36 2.51 12.04
N SER A 164 -18.15 2.14 11.58
CA SER A 164 -17.84 0.75 11.20
C SER A 164 -17.89 -0.23 12.36
N GLY A 165 -17.29 0.11 13.50
CA GLY A 165 -17.25 -0.79 14.65
C GLY A 165 -18.65 -1.15 15.15
N ILE A 166 -19.52 -0.15 15.30
CA ILE A 166 -20.92 -0.37 15.73
C ILE A 166 -21.68 -1.25 14.73
N LEU A 167 -21.50 -1.00 13.42
CA LEU A 167 -22.13 -1.82 12.38
C LEU A 167 -21.57 -3.24 12.35
N TYR A 168 -20.27 -3.41 12.57
CA TYR A 168 -19.61 -4.71 12.61
C TYR A 168 -20.11 -5.54 13.79
N GLU A 169 -20.14 -4.98 15.00
CA GLU A 169 -20.66 -5.65 16.19
C GLU A 169 -22.14 -6.05 16.02
N LYS A 170 -22.94 -5.17 15.40
CA LYS A 170 -24.33 -5.48 15.04
C LYS A 170 -24.42 -6.67 14.08
N ALA A 171 -23.60 -6.71 13.05
CA ALA A 171 -23.57 -7.81 12.10
C ALA A 171 -23.15 -9.13 12.76
N LEU A 172 -22.13 -9.08 13.63
CA LEU A 172 -21.62 -10.23 14.36
C LEU A 172 -22.69 -10.85 15.28
N ALA A 173 -23.45 -10.00 15.99
CA ALA A 173 -24.57 -10.45 16.82
C ALA A 173 -25.72 -11.07 16.01
N GLN A 174 -25.91 -10.64 14.76
CA GLN A 174 -26.97 -11.13 13.87
C GLN A 174 -26.57 -12.37 13.04
N GLU A 175 -25.28 -12.67 12.92
CA GLU A 175 -24.76 -13.69 12.00
C GLU A 175 -25.41 -15.07 12.16
N LYS A 176 -25.75 -15.47 13.40
CA LYS A 176 -26.36 -16.77 13.69
C LYS A 176 -27.88 -16.80 13.46
N SER A 177 -28.57 -15.69 13.69
CA SER A 177 -30.03 -15.62 13.67
C SER A 177 -30.59 -15.12 12.33
N ASP A 178 -29.88 -14.20 11.67
CA ASP A 178 -30.18 -13.69 10.34
C ASP A 178 -28.87 -13.55 9.52
N PRO A 179 -28.34 -14.66 8.97
CA PRO A 179 -27.11 -14.64 8.18
C PRO A 179 -27.20 -13.72 6.95
N ALA A 180 -28.38 -13.59 6.34
CA ALA A 180 -28.59 -12.72 5.17
C ALA A 180 -28.60 -11.23 5.56
N GLY A 181 -29.19 -10.89 6.71
CA GLY A 181 -29.09 -9.57 7.32
C GLY A 181 -27.66 -9.19 7.67
N ALA A 182 -26.94 -10.08 8.35
CA ALA A 182 -25.54 -9.88 8.71
C ALA A 182 -24.65 -9.66 7.47
N LEU A 183 -24.82 -10.49 6.44
CA LEU A 183 -24.12 -10.33 5.16
C LEU A 183 -24.32 -8.93 4.58
N ARG A 184 -25.57 -8.43 4.49
CA ARG A 184 -25.83 -7.08 3.95
C ARG A 184 -25.13 -5.97 4.72
N ILE A 185 -24.99 -6.12 6.04
CA ILE A 185 -24.26 -5.14 6.87
C ILE A 185 -22.76 -5.22 6.57
N TYR A 186 -22.17 -6.42 6.54
CA TYR A 186 -20.76 -6.60 6.17
C TYR A 186 -20.45 -6.03 4.79
N GLU A 187 -21.28 -6.33 3.79
CA GLU A 187 -21.12 -5.81 2.43
C GLU A 187 -21.23 -4.28 2.40
N SER A 188 -22.13 -3.68 3.20
CA SER A 188 -22.23 -2.22 3.32
C SER A 188 -21.00 -1.60 3.99
N ILE A 189 -20.35 -2.27 4.93
CA ILE A 189 -19.12 -1.78 5.56
C ILE A 189 -18.02 -1.75 4.50
N VAL A 190 -17.81 -2.88 3.80
CA VAL A 190 -16.81 -2.99 2.74
C VAL A 190 -17.07 -1.94 1.65
N ALA A 191 -18.28 -1.87 1.09
CA ALA A 191 -18.58 -0.96 -0.02
C ALA A 191 -18.39 0.53 0.31
N LYS A 192 -18.60 0.95 1.57
CA LYS A 192 -18.53 2.37 1.97
C LYS A 192 -17.16 2.78 2.50
N GLN A 193 -16.37 1.82 2.97
CA GLN A 193 -15.16 2.06 3.75
C GLN A 193 -13.91 1.36 3.23
N ASP A 194 -14.05 0.47 2.25
CA ASP A 194 -12.91 -0.04 1.49
C ASP A 194 -12.33 1.08 0.61
N SER A 195 -11.40 1.83 1.19
CA SER A 195 -10.60 2.84 0.48
C SER A 195 -9.12 2.64 0.80
N PRO A 196 -8.26 2.55 -0.23
CA PRO A 196 -6.80 2.60 -0.07
C PRO A 196 -6.29 4.04 0.18
N PHE A 197 -7.17 5.05 0.16
CA PHE A 197 -6.85 6.47 0.36
C PHE A 197 -7.29 6.92 1.77
N ARG A 198 -6.37 7.39 2.63
CA ARG A 198 -6.59 7.47 4.09
C ARG A 198 -5.98 8.69 4.82
N TYR A 199 -6.51 8.98 6.01
CA TYR A 199 -6.14 10.08 6.92
C TYR A 199 -5.60 9.51 8.25
N ASP A 200 -4.38 9.83 8.68
CA ASP A 200 -3.74 9.23 9.89
C ASP A 200 -3.83 10.16 11.10
N PRO A 201 -4.51 9.78 12.20
CA PRO A 201 -4.22 8.61 13.05
C PRO A 201 -5.35 7.55 13.17
N TYR A 202 -6.41 7.64 12.36
CA TYR A 202 -7.59 6.75 12.45
C TYR A 202 -7.45 5.48 11.59
N ILE A 203 -6.27 5.26 11.00
CA ILE A 203 -5.98 4.26 9.97
C ILE A 203 -5.99 2.84 10.52
N VAL A 204 -5.54 2.62 11.76
CA VAL A 204 -5.45 1.27 12.34
C VAL A 204 -6.85 0.71 12.61
N THR A 205 -7.71 1.45 13.30
CA THR A 205 -9.03 0.97 13.76
C THR A 205 -10.09 0.87 12.67
N GLN A 206 -10.10 1.78 11.67
CA GLN A 206 -11.05 1.66 10.54
C GLN A 206 -10.70 0.52 9.59
N SER A 207 -9.41 0.15 9.51
CA SER A 207 -8.95 -0.92 8.63
C SER A 207 -9.41 -2.30 9.12
N CYS A 208 -9.29 -2.57 10.43
CA CYS A 208 -9.66 -3.84 11.06
C CYS A 208 -11.09 -4.28 10.73
N PHE A 209 -12.08 -3.40 10.90
CA PHE A 209 -13.48 -3.79 10.67
C PHE A 209 -13.81 -4.01 9.19
N VAL A 210 -13.10 -3.37 8.25
CA VAL A 210 -13.27 -3.66 6.81
C VAL A 210 -12.70 -5.05 6.49
N TYR A 211 -11.54 -5.40 7.07
CA TYR A 211 -10.95 -6.74 6.95
C TYR A 211 -11.86 -7.83 7.47
N GLU A 212 -12.30 -7.65 8.70
CA GLU A 212 -13.12 -8.61 9.38
C GLU A 212 -14.48 -8.73 8.69
N SER A 213 -15.07 -7.62 8.26
CA SER A 213 -16.32 -7.65 7.48
C SER A 213 -16.17 -8.38 6.16
N ALA A 214 -15.09 -8.14 5.41
CA ALA A 214 -14.84 -8.85 4.16
C ALA A 214 -14.63 -10.35 4.41
N TYR A 215 -13.83 -10.71 5.42
CA TYR A 215 -13.62 -12.11 5.78
C TYR A 215 -14.94 -12.81 6.15
N ARG A 216 -15.75 -12.19 7.02
CA ARG A 216 -17.06 -12.72 7.45
C ARG A 216 -18.04 -12.84 6.28
N ALA A 217 -18.12 -11.83 5.41
CA ALA A 217 -18.92 -11.89 4.19
C ALA A 217 -18.50 -13.07 3.28
N GLY A 218 -17.19 -13.27 3.11
CA GLY A 218 -16.65 -14.40 2.37
C GLY A 218 -17.06 -15.76 2.96
N LEU A 219 -17.00 -15.91 4.30
CA LEU A 219 -17.42 -17.13 4.98
C LEU A 219 -18.90 -17.46 4.77
N LEU A 220 -19.78 -16.45 4.88
CA LEU A 220 -21.22 -16.60 4.68
C LEU A 220 -21.57 -16.98 3.23
N LEU A 221 -20.84 -16.42 2.27
CA LEU A 221 -21.08 -16.66 0.84
C LEU A 221 -20.46 -17.97 0.33
N ARG A 222 -19.44 -18.52 1.00
CA ARG A 222 -18.61 -19.62 0.49
C ARG A 222 -19.39 -20.82 -0.05
N LYS A 223 -20.52 -21.19 0.58
CA LYS A 223 -21.36 -22.33 0.17
C LYS A 223 -22.39 -21.98 -0.91
N GLY A 224 -22.80 -20.72 -1.01
CA GLY A 224 -23.91 -20.29 -1.89
C GLY A 224 -23.46 -19.54 -3.15
N ASP A 225 -22.40 -18.73 -3.03
CA ASP A 225 -21.80 -17.96 -4.13
C ASP A 225 -20.27 -17.91 -3.95
N PRO A 226 -19.56 -18.97 -4.37
CA PRO A 226 -18.11 -19.08 -4.16
C PRO A 226 -17.32 -18.03 -4.95
N LEU A 227 -17.85 -17.57 -6.10
CA LEU A 227 -17.20 -16.52 -6.89
C LEU A 227 -17.22 -15.18 -6.15
N LYS A 228 -18.37 -14.82 -5.58
CA LYS A 228 -18.49 -13.60 -4.78
C LYS A 228 -17.71 -13.71 -3.47
N ALA A 229 -17.71 -14.88 -2.82
CA ALA A 229 -16.86 -15.13 -1.66
C ALA A 229 -15.37 -14.91 -1.97
N ASN A 230 -14.89 -15.40 -3.11
CA ASN A 230 -13.50 -15.23 -3.54
C ASN A 230 -13.11 -13.76 -3.74
N ARG A 231 -14.03 -12.90 -4.17
CA ARG A 231 -13.77 -11.45 -4.28
C ARG A 231 -13.47 -10.82 -2.91
N TYR A 232 -14.22 -11.20 -1.87
CA TYR A 232 -13.95 -10.71 -0.51
C TYR A 232 -12.65 -11.28 0.06
N PHE A 233 -12.37 -12.55 -0.19
CA PHE A 233 -11.10 -13.16 0.21
C PHE A 233 -9.90 -12.53 -0.50
N ASP A 234 -10.01 -12.23 -1.79
CA ASP A 234 -8.96 -11.51 -2.53
C ASP A 234 -8.69 -10.13 -1.92
N LEU A 235 -9.73 -9.39 -1.53
CA LEU A 235 -9.58 -8.10 -0.87
C LEU A 235 -8.82 -8.22 0.45
N VAL A 236 -9.13 -9.24 1.26
CA VAL A 236 -8.41 -9.51 2.51
C VAL A 236 -6.95 -9.83 2.20
N LEU A 237 -6.68 -10.74 1.26
CA LEU A 237 -5.32 -11.15 0.91
C LEU A 237 -4.47 -9.99 0.35
N ASP A 238 -5.01 -9.21 -0.59
CA ASP A 238 -4.33 -8.07 -1.20
C ASP A 238 -3.85 -7.11 -0.11
N ARG A 239 -4.74 -6.79 0.83
CA ARG A 239 -4.41 -5.84 1.87
C ARG A 239 -3.49 -6.42 2.96
N LEU A 240 -3.63 -7.69 3.35
CA LEU A 240 -2.64 -8.38 4.21
C LEU A 240 -1.27 -8.48 3.52
N GLU A 241 -1.23 -8.45 2.19
CA GLU A 241 0.00 -8.45 1.43
C GLU A 241 0.73 -7.10 1.48
N PHE A 242 0.00 -5.99 1.59
CA PHE A 242 0.58 -4.66 1.43
C PHE A 242 0.50 -3.75 2.65
N GLU A 243 -0.40 -3.98 3.60
CA GLU A 243 -0.55 -3.17 4.82
C GLU A 243 0.22 -3.77 6.01
N GLU A 244 0.69 -2.88 6.89
CA GLU A 244 1.22 -3.27 8.20
C GLU A 244 0.02 -3.64 9.08
N VAL A 245 -0.21 -4.94 9.25
CA VAL A 245 -1.33 -5.50 9.99
C VAL A 245 -0.84 -6.23 11.23
N LEU A 246 -1.71 -6.32 12.24
CA LEU A 246 -1.41 -7.09 13.45
C LEU A 246 -1.18 -8.57 13.09
N LEU A 247 -0.23 -9.20 13.79
CA LEU A 247 0.17 -10.60 13.54
C LEU A 247 -1.03 -11.57 13.59
N GLU A 248 -2.05 -11.26 14.38
CA GLU A 248 -3.27 -12.06 14.52
C GLU A 248 -3.99 -12.30 13.18
N TYR A 249 -3.92 -11.35 12.25
CA TYR A 249 -4.53 -11.48 10.92
C TYR A 249 -3.79 -12.47 10.00
N TYR A 250 -2.60 -12.92 10.38
CA TYR A 250 -1.89 -13.97 9.65
C TYR A 250 -2.65 -15.32 9.68
N LYS A 251 -3.44 -15.57 10.73
CA LYS A 251 -4.32 -16.75 10.80
C LYS A 251 -5.40 -16.70 9.72
N ILE A 252 -6.00 -15.53 9.50
CA ILE A 252 -7.02 -15.31 8.46
C ILE A 252 -6.43 -15.60 7.07
N LYS A 253 -5.20 -15.13 6.79
CA LYS A 253 -4.50 -15.45 5.53
C LYS A 253 -4.42 -16.96 5.29
N LYS A 254 -3.94 -17.72 6.28
CA LYS A 254 -3.82 -19.19 6.19
C LYS A 254 -5.17 -19.90 6.01
N GLU A 255 -6.22 -19.45 6.69
CA GLU A 255 -7.55 -20.01 6.55
C GLU A 255 -8.10 -19.78 5.13
N ILE A 256 -7.95 -18.57 4.59
CA ILE A 256 -8.36 -18.24 3.21
C ILE A 256 -7.58 -19.08 2.19
N GLU A 257 -6.26 -19.20 2.35
CA GLU A 257 -5.41 -20.03 1.48
C GLU A 257 -5.86 -21.49 1.51
N GLY A 258 -6.20 -22.02 2.69
CA GLY A 258 -6.74 -23.37 2.86
C GLY A 258 -8.12 -23.60 2.22
N PHE A 259 -8.90 -22.55 1.93
CA PHE A 259 -10.17 -22.69 1.19
C PHE A 259 -9.99 -22.81 -0.33
N ARG A 260 -8.79 -22.52 -0.83
CA ARG A 260 -8.48 -22.46 -2.27
C ARG A 260 -7.71 -23.68 -2.78
N HIS A 261 -7.30 -24.57 -1.87
CA HIS A 261 -6.66 -25.85 -2.14
C HIS A 261 -7.67 -26.98 -1.96
#